data_AF-A0A6J4SBP0-F1
#
_entry.id   AF-A0A6J4SBP0-F1
#
_cell.length_a   1.000
_cell.length_b   1.000
_cell.length_c   1.000
_cell.angle_alpha   90.00
_cell.angle_beta   90.00
_cell.angle_gamma   90.00
#
_symmetry.space_group_name_H-M   'P 1'
#
loop_
_entity.id
_entity.type
_entity.pdbx_description
1 polymer ?
#
loop_
_entity_poly.entity_id
_entity_poly.type
_entity_poly.pdbx_seq_one_letter_code
_entity_poly.pdbx_strand_id
1 'polypeptide(L)'
;MHCGTGRDTVYVEQDAPGRDRLTSCEVVIRTAPEPATDAPPTATVIRGTALDDVLYGTAGPDTLLAAAGADELFGNEGDDYVDGEDGNDILHGGVGDDSLHGRGDDDVVLGNEGDDLMTGDRGRDQLFGEAGNDRIFGNLDDDAVDGGDGDDRINVVTGGLDRVTCGPGADVVFADPGDVVGADCEDVRR
;
A
#
# COMPACT_ATOMS: atom_id res chain seq x y z
N MET A 1 -0.83 -10.76 -30.49
CA MET A 1 -2.12 -11.15 -31.12
C MET A 1 -1.86 -11.77 -32.51
N HIS A 2 -2.57 -12.84 -32.89
CA HIS A 2 -2.40 -13.51 -34.20
C HIS A 2 -3.56 -13.10 -35.12
N CYS A 3 -3.27 -12.39 -36.22
CA CYS A 3 -4.30 -11.82 -37.10
C CYS A 3 -5.10 -12.84 -37.94
N GLY A 4 -4.79 -14.14 -37.86
CA GLY A 4 -5.53 -15.19 -38.58
C GLY A 4 -5.27 -15.17 -40.10
N THR A 5 -6.20 -15.73 -40.88
CA THR A 5 -6.16 -15.71 -42.35
C THR A 5 -7.26 -14.80 -42.87
N GLY A 6 -6.91 -13.83 -43.71
CA GLY A 6 -7.84 -12.82 -44.19
C GLY A 6 -7.10 -11.53 -44.51
N ARG A 7 -7.88 -10.52 -44.91
CA ARG A 7 -7.39 -9.15 -45.04
C ARG A 7 -7.77 -8.40 -43.77
N ASP A 8 -6.89 -8.44 -42.79
CA ASP A 8 -7.11 -7.88 -41.46
C ASP A 8 -6.37 -6.54 -41.33
N THR A 9 -7.09 -5.50 -40.91
CA THR A 9 -6.53 -4.17 -40.60
C THR A 9 -6.52 -4.01 -39.10
N VAL A 10 -5.34 -3.73 -38.54
CA VAL A 10 -5.15 -3.50 -37.09
C VAL A 10 -4.62 -2.09 -36.87
N TYR A 11 -5.21 -1.39 -35.90
CA TYR A 11 -4.79 -0.07 -35.44
C TYR A 11 -3.93 -0.25 -34.20
N VAL A 12 -2.73 0.36 -34.20
CA VAL A 12 -1.76 0.24 -33.10
C VAL A 12 -1.21 1.63 -32.80
N GLU A 13 -1.18 1.98 -31.52
CA GLU A 13 -0.63 3.25 -31.04
C GLU A 13 0.90 3.27 -31.13
N GLN A 14 1.50 4.46 -31.25
CA GLN A 14 2.94 4.58 -31.54
C GLN A 14 3.84 4.38 -30.32
N ASP A 15 3.25 4.31 -29.13
CA ASP A 15 3.87 4.40 -27.83
C ASP A 15 3.61 3.19 -26.93
N ALA A 16 2.91 2.15 -27.42
CA ALA A 16 2.77 0.88 -26.72
C ALA A 16 4.17 0.27 -26.44
N PRO A 17 4.65 0.25 -25.18
CA PRO A 17 5.94 -0.33 -24.86
C PRO A 17 5.80 -1.84 -24.88
N GLY A 18 6.33 -2.49 -25.92
CA GLY A 18 6.75 -3.89 -25.93
C GLY A 18 5.71 -5.00 -25.70
N ARG A 19 4.44 -4.70 -25.37
CA ARG A 19 3.43 -5.73 -25.03
C ARG A 19 2.76 -6.37 -26.26
N ASP A 20 2.67 -5.66 -27.38
CA ASP A 20 1.92 -6.12 -28.54
C ASP A 20 2.80 -6.80 -29.60
N ARG A 21 3.08 -8.09 -29.39
CA ARG A 21 3.69 -8.93 -30.42
C ARG A 21 2.62 -9.32 -31.45
N LEU A 22 2.58 -8.61 -32.58
CA LEU A 22 1.70 -8.92 -33.72
C LEU A 22 2.38 -9.89 -34.69
N THR A 23 1.69 -10.98 -35.03
CA THR A 23 2.14 -11.96 -36.05
C THR A 23 1.05 -12.17 -37.10
N SER A 24 1.48 -12.14 -38.37
CA SER A 24 0.65 -12.38 -39.57
C SER A 24 -0.41 -11.31 -39.92
N CYS A 25 -0.17 -10.02 -39.68
CA CYS A 25 -1.10 -8.94 -40.06
C CYS A 25 -0.71 -8.29 -41.40
N GLU A 26 -1.65 -8.12 -42.34
CA GLU A 26 -1.37 -7.58 -43.69
C GLU A 26 -1.23 -6.05 -43.70
N VAL A 27 -2.05 -5.33 -42.93
CA VAL A 27 -2.00 -3.87 -42.83
C VAL A 27 -2.03 -3.42 -41.36
N VAL A 28 -0.98 -2.73 -40.95
CA VAL A 28 -0.88 -2.07 -39.65
C VAL A 28 -0.97 -0.56 -39.89
N ILE A 29 -2.00 0.08 -39.35
CA ILE A 29 -2.15 1.54 -39.41
C ILE A 29 -1.71 2.08 -38.06
N ARG A 30 -0.58 2.80 -38.06
CA ARG A 30 -0.16 3.55 -36.87
C ARG A 30 -1.05 4.77 -36.72
N THR A 31 -1.86 4.78 -35.67
CA THR A 31 -2.65 5.96 -35.29
C THR A 31 -1.78 6.89 -34.47
N ALA A 32 -2.06 8.20 -34.53
CA ALA A 32 -1.42 9.13 -33.59
C ALA A 32 -1.80 8.71 -32.17
N PRO A 33 -0.89 8.85 -31.18
CA PRO A 33 -1.26 8.70 -29.78
C PRO A 33 -2.52 9.52 -29.50
N GLU A 34 -3.52 8.94 -28.86
CA GLU A 34 -4.63 9.75 -28.39
C GLU A 34 -4.08 10.79 -27.41
N PRO A 35 -4.45 12.08 -27.52
CA PRO A 35 -4.04 13.07 -26.54
C PRO A 35 -4.75 12.78 -25.21
N ALA A 36 -4.11 11.98 -24.36
CA ALA A 36 -4.42 11.78 -22.94
C ALA A 36 -5.93 11.60 -22.61
N THR A 37 -6.63 10.77 -23.37
CA THR A 37 -7.93 10.20 -22.95
C THR A 37 -7.78 8.86 -22.23
N ASP A 38 -6.59 8.27 -22.23
CA ASP A 38 -6.12 7.35 -21.19
C ASP A 38 -5.68 8.17 -19.97
N ALA A 39 -6.63 8.87 -19.34
CA ALA A 39 -6.43 9.19 -17.93
C ALA A 39 -6.19 7.85 -17.23
N PRO A 40 -5.10 7.66 -16.45
CA PRO A 40 -4.97 6.48 -15.62
C PRO A 40 -6.29 6.33 -14.84
N PRO A 41 -6.85 5.11 -14.75
CA PRO A 41 -8.10 4.90 -14.04
C PRO A 41 -8.03 5.66 -12.73
N THR A 42 -9.00 6.54 -12.50
CA THR A 42 -9.04 7.35 -11.28
C THR A 42 -9.31 6.50 -10.04
N ALA A 43 -9.54 5.20 -10.22
CA ALA A 43 -9.44 4.18 -9.19
C ALA A 43 -9.35 2.78 -9.83
N THR A 44 -8.41 1.95 -9.37
CA THR A 44 -8.20 0.58 -9.82
C THR A 44 -8.38 -0.40 -8.68
N VAL A 45 -8.95 -1.58 -8.96
CA VAL A 45 -8.93 -2.70 -8.01
C VAL A 45 -7.97 -3.75 -8.54
N ILE A 46 -6.94 -4.07 -7.77
CA ILE A 46 -5.90 -5.05 -8.07
C ILE A 46 -6.01 -6.17 -7.04
N ARG A 47 -6.00 -7.42 -7.52
CA ARG A 47 -6.16 -8.61 -6.68
C ARG A 47 -5.03 -9.58 -6.99
N GLY A 48 -4.32 -9.99 -5.94
CA GLY A 48 -3.34 -11.07 -5.96
C GLY A 48 -3.99 -12.45 -5.99
N THR A 49 -3.15 -13.43 -5.75
CA THR A 49 -3.45 -14.85 -5.74
C THR A 49 -3.10 -15.44 -4.37
N ALA A 50 -3.18 -16.76 -4.21
CA ALA A 50 -2.83 -17.41 -2.94
C ALA A 50 -1.33 -17.76 -2.86
N LEU A 51 -0.49 -17.04 -3.58
CA LEU A 51 0.96 -17.21 -3.66
C LEU A 51 1.60 -15.82 -3.53
N ASP A 52 2.88 -15.78 -3.18
CA ASP A 52 3.69 -14.57 -3.14
C ASP A 52 3.57 -13.75 -4.45
N ASP A 53 3.02 -12.55 -4.32
CA ASP A 53 2.70 -11.60 -5.38
C ASP A 53 3.39 -10.26 -5.14
N VAL A 54 3.53 -9.48 -6.22
CA VAL A 54 3.98 -8.09 -6.16
C VAL A 54 2.96 -7.23 -6.89
N LEU A 55 2.28 -6.35 -6.16
CA LEU A 55 1.19 -5.52 -6.65
C LEU A 55 1.60 -4.06 -6.71
N TYR A 56 1.29 -3.40 -7.82
CA TYR A 56 1.57 -1.97 -8.02
C TYR A 56 0.29 -1.25 -8.41
N GLY A 57 -0.08 -0.24 -7.62
CA GLY A 57 -1.07 0.76 -7.97
C GLY A 57 -0.61 1.70 -9.08
N THR A 58 -1.31 2.81 -9.20
CA THR A 58 -1.22 3.80 -10.25
C THR A 58 -0.96 5.17 -9.62
N ALA A 59 -1.35 6.26 -10.29
CA ALA A 59 -1.22 7.61 -9.73
C ALA A 59 -2.56 8.16 -9.19
N GLY A 60 -3.54 7.28 -9.04
CA GLY A 60 -4.87 7.61 -8.51
C GLY A 60 -5.28 6.57 -7.48
N PRO A 61 -6.36 6.83 -6.73
CA PRO A 61 -6.73 6.04 -5.55
C PRO A 61 -7.11 4.61 -5.91
N ASP A 62 -6.32 3.64 -5.47
CA ASP A 62 -6.43 2.23 -5.82
C ASP A 62 -6.87 1.37 -4.63
N THR A 63 -7.22 0.12 -4.93
CA THR A 63 -7.55 -0.91 -3.94
C THR A 63 -6.73 -2.14 -4.26
N LEU A 64 -5.73 -2.42 -3.45
CA LEU A 64 -4.83 -3.57 -3.58
C LEU A 64 -5.19 -4.61 -2.52
N LEU A 65 -5.44 -5.84 -2.95
CA LEU A 65 -5.81 -6.97 -2.10
C LEU A 65 -4.88 -8.16 -2.43
N ALA A 66 -4.00 -8.53 -1.51
CA ALA A 66 -2.93 -9.50 -1.76
C ALA A 66 -3.42 -10.95 -1.77
N ALA A 67 -4.34 -11.26 -0.84
CA ALA A 67 -4.92 -12.57 -0.58
C ALA A 67 -4.10 -13.47 0.35
N ALA A 68 -3.29 -14.39 -0.16
CA ALA A 68 -2.47 -15.19 0.74
C ALA A 68 -1.08 -15.34 0.15
N GLY A 69 -0.04 -15.25 0.97
CA GLY A 69 1.32 -15.26 0.45
C GLY A 69 2.26 -14.51 1.37
N ALA A 70 3.48 -14.30 0.93
CA ALA A 70 4.27 -13.19 1.44
C ALA A 70 4.37 -12.17 0.31
N ASP A 71 3.52 -11.15 0.39
CA ASP A 71 3.24 -10.24 -0.70
C ASP A 71 3.94 -8.88 -0.51
N GLU A 72 4.19 -8.18 -1.62
CA GLU A 72 4.74 -6.82 -1.63
C GLU A 72 3.80 -5.90 -2.40
N LEU A 73 3.20 -4.92 -1.70
CA LEU A 73 2.15 -4.06 -2.23
C LEU A 73 2.62 -2.60 -2.24
N PHE A 74 2.42 -1.91 -3.36
CA PHE A 74 2.77 -0.50 -3.53
C PHE A 74 1.56 0.31 -4.03
N GLY A 75 1.01 1.19 -3.19
CA GLY A 75 -0.07 2.12 -3.58
C GLY A 75 0.39 3.13 -4.66
N ASN A 76 1.53 3.77 -4.39
CA ASN A 76 2.19 4.82 -5.21
C ASN A 76 1.64 6.22 -4.97
N GLU A 77 0.86 6.82 -5.88
CA GLU A 77 0.27 8.14 -5.63
C GLU A 77 -1.25 8.02 -5.59
N GLY A 78 -1.91 8.79 -4.73
CA GLY A 78 -3.36 8.75 -4.53
C GLY A 78 -3.72 8.25 -3.14
N ASP A 79 -4.99 8.38 -2.77
CA ASP A 79 -5.49 7.88 -1.48
C ASP A 79 -5.89 6.41 -1.64
N ASP A 80 -4.99 5.50 -1.27
CA ASP A 80 -5.07 4.08 -1.57
C ASP A 80 -5.69 3.26 -0.42
N TYR A 81 -6.26 2.12 -0.78
CA TYR A 81 -6.60 1.05 0.15
C TYR A 81 -5.70 -0.15 -0.12
N VAL A 82 -4.89 -0.55 0.86
CA VAL A 82 -3.94 -1.66 0.74
C VAL A 82 -4.21 -2.67 1.86
N ASP A 83 -4.41 -3.94 1.49
CA ASP A 83 -4.76 -5.03 2.41
C ASP A 83 -3.91 -6.27 2.09
N GLY A 84 -3.05 -6.67 3.05
CA GLY A 84 -2.18 -7.85 2.97
C GLY A 84 -2.96 -9.16 3.00
N GLU A 85 -4.08 -9.20 3.73
CA GLU A 85 -4.87 -10.41 3.97
C GLU A 85 -4.15 -11.49 4.82
N ASP A 86 -3.70 -12.63 4.29
CA ASP A 86 -3.05 -13.67 5.11
C ASP A 86 -1.58 -13.83 4.71
N GLY A 87 -0.66 -13.64 5.67
CA GLY A 87 0.76 -13.97 5.52
C GLY A 87 1.66 -12.80 5.84
N ASN A 88 2.98 -12.97 5.64
CA ASN A 88 3.94 -11.94 6.07
C ASN A 88 4.16 -10.94 4.94
N ASP A 89 3.46 -9.83 4.98
CA ASP A 89 3.39 -8.90 3.86
C ASP A 89 4.23 -7.63 4.10
N ILE A 90 4.54 -6.95 2.99
CA ILE A 90 5.16 -5.63 2.98
C ILE A 90 4.24 -4.67 2.23
N LEU A 91 3.71 -3.69 2.95
CA LEU A 91 2.76 -2.71 2.43
C LEU A 91 3.41 -1.33 2.38
N HIS A 92 3.35 -0.68 1.22
CA HIS A 92 3.73 0.71 1.02
C HIS A 92 2.49 1.50 0.58
N GLY A 93 2.09 2.52 1.35
CA GLY A 93 1.05 3.47 0.95
C GLY A 93 1.53 4.32 -0.22
N GLY A 94 2.51 5.18 0.05
CA GLY A 94 3.15 5.99 -0.99
C GLY A 94 2.91 7.47 -0.73
N VAL A 95 2.27 8.16 -1.67
CA VAL A 95 1.94 9.58 -1.55
C VAL A 95 0.43 9.73 -1.58
N GLY A 96 -0.16 10.19 -0.48
CA GLY A 96 -1.61 10.34 -0.35
C GLY A 96 -2.07 9.91 1.04
N ASP A 97 -3.34 10.14 1.36
CA ASP A 97 -3.87 9.73 2.66
C ASP A 97 -4.37 8.27 2.56
N ASP A 98 -3.53 7.32 2.95
CA ASP A 98 -3.73 5.90 2.68
C ASP A 98 -4.42 5.14 3.81
N SER A 99 -5.00 3.98 3.46
CA SER A 99 -5.55 3.03 4.42
C SER A 99 -4.90 1.66 4.26
N LEU A 100 -4.04 1.32 5.23
CA LEU A 100 -3.14 0.17 5.17
C LEU A 100 -3.49 -0.85 6.27
N HIS A 101 -3.65 -2.12 5.87
CA HIS A 101 -4.01 -3.21 6.77
C HIS A 101 -3.06 -4.40 6.56
N GLY A 102 -2.24 -4.71 7.58
CA GLY A 102 -1.39 -5.90 7.60
C GLY A 102 -2.23 -7.18 7.63
N ARG A 103 -3.13 -7.26 8.64
CA ARG A 103 -4.11 -8.33 8.91
C ARG A 103 -3.58 -9.46 9.76
N GLY A 104 -2.87 -10.40 9.17
CA GLY A 104 -2.62 -11.69 9.80
C GLY A 104 -1.22 -12.14 9.49
N ASP A 105 -0.52 -12.60 10.52
CA ASP A 105 0.90 -12.95 10.48
C ASP A 105 1.80 -11.69 10.58
N ASP A 106 3.13 -11.84 10.52
CA ASP A 106 4.04 -10.75 10.91
C ASP A 106 4.28 -9.81 9.71
N ASP A 107 3.73 -8.59 9.77
CA ASP A 107 3.73 -7.64 8.65
C ASP A 107 4.72 -6.47 8.79
N VAL A 108 5.02 -5.84 7.66
CA VAL A 108 5.70 -4.54 7.60
C VAL A 108 4.83 -3.54 6.85
N VAL A 109 4.36 -2.50 7.52
CA VAL A 109 3.49 -1.46 6.94
C VAL A 109 4.21 -0.12 6.99
N LEU A 110 4.36 0.51 5.83
CA LEU A 110 4.94 1.83 5.65
C LEU A 110 3.88 2.78 5.09
N GLY A 111 3.52 3.80 5.86
CA GLY A 111 2.62 4.89 5.45
C GLY A 111 3.19 5.69 4.30
N ASN A 112 4.44 6.14 4.48
CA ASN A 112 5.17 7.02 3.58
C ASN A 112 4.71 8.49 3.72
N GLU A 113 4.31 9.17 2.64
CA GLU A 113 3.92 10.58 2.68
C GLU A 113 2.38 10.72 2.71
N GLY A 114 1.81 11.24 3.80
CA GLY A 114 0.37 11.47 3.90
C GLY A 114 -0.17 11.33 5.31
N ASP A 115 -1.43 11.70 5.55
CA ASP A 115 -2.07 11.45 6.84
C ASP A 115 -2.73 10.06 6.82
N ASP A 116 -2.00 9.02 7.24
CA ASP A 116 -2.37 7.63 7.00
C ASP A 116 -3.22 7.00 8.11
N LEU A 117 -3.97 5.96 7.73
CA LEU A 117 -4.64 5.04 8.65
C LEU A 117 -4.03 3.65 8.51
N MET A 118 -3.27 3.23 9.53
CA MET A 118 -2.55 1.96 9.52
C MET A 118 -3.02 1.02 10.62
N THR A 119 -3.14 -0.27 10.29
CA THR A 119 -3.49 -1.33 11.24
C THR A 119 -2.63 -2.57 11.05
N GLY A 120 -1.98 -3.07 12.11
CA GLY A 120 -1.27 -4.36 12.12
C GLY A 120 -2.22 -5.55 12.21
N ASP A 121 -3.20 -5.48 13.13
CA ASP A 121 -4.20 -6.53 13.42
C ASP A 121 -3.63 -7.72 14.22
N ARG A 122 -3.23 -8.83 13.59
CA ARG A 122 -2.65 -9.99 14.27
C ARG A 122 -1.27 -10.25 13.70
N GLY A 123 -0.27 -10.26 14.56
CA GLY A 123 1.09 -10.47 14.11
C GLY A 123 2.03 -9.71 15.01
N ARG A 124 3.33 -9.93 14.84
CA ARG A 124 4.31 -9.02 15.43
C ARG A 124 4.70 -8.04 14.35
N ASP A 125 3.94 -6.97 14.27
CA ASP A 125 3.97 -6.08 13.12
C ASP A 125 5.00 -4.98 13.31
N GLN A 126 5.50 -4.48 12.19
CA GLN A 126 6.32 -3.29 12.13
C GLN A 126 5.56 -2.20 11.37
N LEU A 127 5.12 -1.17 12.08
CA LEU A 127 4.30 -0.08 11.54
C LEU A 127 5.13 1.21 11.55
N PHE A 128 5.32 1.82 10.40
CA PHE A 128 6.06 3.07 10.23
C PHE A 128 5.16 4.11 9.54
N GLY A 129 4.72 5.15 10.25
CA GLY A 129 3.90 6.22 9.65
C GLY A 129 4.71 7.06 8.66
N GLU A 130 5.95 7.36 9.03
CA GLU A 130 6.90 8.18 8.26
C GLU A 130 6.56 9.67 8.24
N ALA A 131 5.84 10.22 7.25
CA ALA A 131 5.63 11.65 7.16
C ALA A 131 4.15 12.01 7.04
N GLY A 132 3.61 12.68 8.04
CA GLY A 132 2.21 13.09 8.10
C GLY A 132 1.62 12.90 9.49
N ASN A 133 0.33 13.12 9.66
CA ASN A 133 -0.34 12.98 10.95
C ASN A 133 -1.10 11.66 11.00
N ASP A 134 -0.43 10.61 11.44
CA ASP A 134 -0.89 9.26 11.23
C ASP A 134 -1.79 8.74 12.34
N ARG A 135 -2.58 7.73 12.00
CA ARG A 135 -3.36 6.94 12.94
C ARG A 135 -2.95 5.50 12.86
N ILE A 136 -2.23 5.06 13.87
CA ILE A 136 -1.60 3.75 13.89
C ILE A 136 -2.21 2.87 14.97
N PHE A 137 -2.64 1.67 14.58
CA PHE A 137 -3.22 0.66 15.47
C PHE A 137 -2.39 -0.62 15.40
N GLY A 138 -1.63 -0.94 16.46
CA GLY A 138 -0.91 -2.22 16.55
C GLY A 138 -1.88 -3.40 16.66
N ASN A 139 -2.87 -3.24 17.57
CA ASN A 139 -3.88 -4.23 17.92
C ASN A 139 -3.36 -5.40 18.76
N LEU A 140 -3.17 -6.59 18.18
CA LEU A 140 -2.89 -7.82 18.93
C LEU A 140 -1.41 -8.20 18.78
N ASP A 141 -0.91 -8.97 19.76
CA ASP A 141 0.48 -9.46 19.78
C ASP A 141 1.52 -8.33 19.94
N ASP A 142 2.83 -8.64 19.84
CA ASP A 142 3.90 -7.71 20.23
C ASP A 142 4.35 -6.87 19.02
N ASP A 143 4.00 -5.58 18.98
CA ASP A 143 4.27 -4.71 17.83
C ASP A 143 5.45 -3.76 18.03
N ALA A 144 6.03 -3.34 16.90
CA ALA A 144 6.96 -2.22 16.84
C ALA A 144 6.35 -1.09 15.99
N VAL A 145 6.08 0.05 16.62
CA VAL A 145 5.46 1.20 15.99
C VAL A 145 6.40 2.39 16.01
N ASP A 146 6.55 3.06 14.87
CA ASP A 146 7.21 4.35 14.70
C ASP A 146 6.21 5.32 14.05
N GLY A 147 5.90 6.42 14.75
CA GLY A 147 5.03 7.48 14.23
C GLY A 147 5.68 8.18 13.05
N GLY A 148 6.76 8.88 13.31
CA GLY A 148 7.54 9.58 12.30
C GLY A 148 7.48 11.08 12.49
N ASP A 149 7.51 11.83 11.39
CA ASP A 149 7.35 13.29 11.39
C ASP A 149 5.85 13.64 11.32
N GLY A 150 5.32 14.35 12.32
CA GLY A 150 3.95 14.88 12.32
C GLY A 150 3.25 14.69 13.66
N ASP A 151 1.97 15.06 13.77
CA ASP A 151 1.22 14.94 15.04
C ASP A 151 0.42 13.62 15.08
N ASP A 152 1.07 12.55 15.55
CA ASP A 152 0.57 11.20 15.41
C ASP A 152 -0.39 10.76 16.52
N ARG A 153 -1.21 9.77 16.18
CA ARG A 153 -2.11 9.07 17.10
C ARG A 153 -1.86 7.58 17.05
N ILE A 154 -1.19 7.09 18.08
CA ILE A 154 -0.79 5.68 18.18
C ILE A 154 -1.63 4.99 19.25
N ASN A 155 -2.20 3.84 18.89
CA ASN A 155 -2.99 3.01 19.80
C ASN A 155 -2.50 1.56 19.76
N VAL A 156 -1.92 1.14 20.88
CA VAL A 156 -1.39 -0.21 21.11
C VAL A 156 -2.03 -0.83 22.36
N VAL A 157 -3.27 -0.42 22.69
CA VAL A 157 -3.99 -1.02 23.84
C VAL A 157 -4.55 -2.40 23.49
N THR A 158 -4.67 -3.25 24.50
CA THR A 158 -5.30 -4.58 24.47
C THR A 158 -4.53 -5.67 23.72
N GLY A 159 -3.27 -5.39 23.34
CA GLY A 159 -2.35 -6.26 22.62
C GLY A 159 -1.31 -6.98 23.48
N GLY A 160 -0.14 -7.19 22.88
CA GLY A 160 1.04 -7.79 23.49
C GLY A 160 1.87 -6.78 24.28
N LEU A 161 3.19 -6.90 24.18
CA LEU A 161 4.16 -5.96 24.74
C LEU A 161 4.75 -5.11 23.62
N ASP A 162 4.23 -3.91 23.47
CA ASP A 162 4.52 -3.08 22.32
C ASP A 162 5.74 -2.17 22.55
N ARG A 163 6.36 -1.78 21.45
CA ARG A 163 7.43 -0.78 21.40
C ARG A 163 7.03 0.37 20.51
N VAL A 164 6.93 1.56 21.08
CA VAL A 164 6.51 2.76 20.36
C VAL A 164 7.63 3.79 20.35
N THR A 165 7.96 4.29 19.17
CA THR A 165 8.72 5.52 18.92
C THR A 165 7.76 6.50 18.27
N CYS A 166 7.82 7.78 18.62
CA CYS A 166 6.87 8.77 18.08
C CYS A 166 7.50 9.65 17.02
N GLY A 167 8.77 10.02 17.17
CA GLY A 167 9.43 10.92 16.24
C GLY A 167 9.13 12.40 16.52
N PRO A 168 9.38 13.31 15.57
CA PRO A 168 9.13 14.73 15.73
C PRO A 168 7.64 15.08 15.57
N GLY A 169 7.05 15.65 16.61
CA GLY A 169 5.61 15.92 16.55
C GLY A 169 5.03 16.43 17.85
N ALA A 170 3.70 16.48 17.90
CA ALA A 170 2.96 16.48 19.15
C ALA A 170 2.09 15.22 19.23
N ASP A 171 2.68 14.15 19.75
CA ASP A 171 2.12 12.81 19.59
C ASP A 171 1.26 12.38 20.76
N VAL A 172 0.24 11.58 20.46
CA VAL A 172 -0.64 10.98 21.46
C VAL A 172 -0.57 9.46 21.36
N VAL A 173 -0.15 8.81 22.45
CA VAL A 173 -0.03 7.36 22.54
C VAL A 173 -1.01 6.82 23.58
N PHE A 174 -1.83 5.85 23.20
CA PHE A 174 -2.59 5.01 24.11
C PHE A 174 -1.90 3.65 24.19
N ALA A 175 -1.39 3.31 25.37
CA ALA A 175 -0.58 2.12 25.58
C ALA A 175 -0.94 1.43 26.89
N ASP A 176 -0.76 0.12 26.94
CA ASP A 176 -0.92 -0.66 28.15
C ASP A 176 0.25 -0.44 29.13
N PRO A 177 0.08 -0.76 30.43
CA PRO A 177 1.15 -0.59 31.42
C PRO A 177 2.45 -1.36 31.12
N GLY A 178 2.37 -2.42 30.31
CA GLY A 178 3.50 -3.28 29.93
C GLY A 178 4.40 -2.69 28.83
N ASP A 179 3.90 -1.72 28.08
CA ASP A 179 4.53 -1.30 26.84
C ASP A 179 5.70 -0.35 27.07
N VAL A 180 6.63 -0.41 26.13
CA VAL A 180 7.80 0.46 26.07
C VAL A 180 7.50 1.59 25.10
N VAL A 181 7.17 2.75 25.66
CA VAL A 181 6.92 3.96 24.88
C VAL A 181 8.15 4.87 24.96
N GLY A 182 8.57 5.38 23.81
CA GLY A 182 9.68 6.30 23.64
C GLY A 182 9.57 7.55 24.50
N ALA A 183 10.70 8.13 24.86
CA ALA A 183 10.75 9.36 25.66
C ALA A 183 10.47 10.63 24.83
N ASP A 184 10.46 10.47 23.51
CA ASP A 184 10.06 11.43 22.49
C ASP A 184 8.54 11.62 22.44
N CYS A 185 7.72 10.65 22.84
CA CYS A 185 6.26 10.79 22.83
C CYS A 185 5.73 11.78 23.89
N GLU A 186 4.95 12.79 23.47
CA GLU A 186 4.51 13.90 24.34
C GLU A 186 3.30 13.59 25.25
N ASP A 187 2.23 12.97 24.74
CA ASP A 187 1.00 12.64 25.49
C ASP A 187 0.77 11.12 25.54
N VAL A 188 1.38 10.47 26.53
CA VAL A 188 1.22 9.03 26.77
C VAL A 188 0.13 8.76 27.81
N ARG A 189 -0.85 7.94 27.42
CA ARG A 189 -2.00 7.55 28.22
C ARG A 189 -1.96 6.05 28.50
N ARG A 190 -2.06 5.70 29.78
CA ARG A 190 -2.04 4.33 30.31
C ARG A 190 -3.20 4.08 31.27
#